data_AF-A0AAW2IKW9-F1
#
_entry.id   AF-A0AAW2IKW9-F1
#
_cell.length_a   1.000
_cell.length_b   1.000
_cell.length_c   1.000
_cell.angle_alpha   90.00
_cell.angle_beta   90.00
_cell.angle_gamma   90.00
#
_symmetry.space_group_name_H-M   'P 1'
#
loop_
_entity.id
_entity.type
_entity.pdbx_description
1 polymer ?
#
loop_
_entity_poly.entity_id
_entity_poly.type
_entity_poly.pdbx_seq_one_letter_code
_entity_poly.pdbx_strand_id
1 'polypeptide(L)'
;MIESSGKSKVVFVGDRQVVPVCVISAIEARRLVLEGCEVYLVHVIDAEKVNPTLVEIPVVRDFPEVFPHDLLGLPPHRDVDFTIETLPGVALISIAPYRMALVELQELKKQLEELLKKGFQAEYFTVGSTSVVCKEERW
;
A
#
# COMPACT_ATOMS: atom_id res chain seq x y z
N MET A 1 -31.92 3.18 -15.19
CA MET A 1 -32.18 3.42 -16.63
C MET A 1 -30.88 3.92 -17.23
N ILE A 2 -30.32 3.24 -18.22
CA ILE A 2 -29.09 3.68 -18.90
C ILE A 2 -29.54 4.19 -20.27
N GLU A 3 -29.42 5.50 -20.51
CA GLU A 3 -29.66 6.10 -21.82
C GLU A 3 -28.30 6.31 -22.51
N SER A 4 -28.11 5.71 -23.68
CA SER A 4 -26.97 5.97 -24.56
C SER A 4 -27.35 7.01 -25.60
N SER A 5 -26.50 8.02 -25.78
CA SER A 5 -26.75 9.14 -26.68
C SER A 5 -26.77 8.68 -28.15
N GLY A 6 -27.95 8.60 -28.74
CA GLY A 6 -28.14 8.60 -30.20
C GLY A 6 -28.59 7.30 -30.86
N LYS A 7 -28.93 6.24 -30.12
CA LYS A 7 -29.57 5.04 -30.69
C LYS A 7 -30.75 4.61 -29.82
N SER A 8 -31.71 3.93 -30.44
CA SER A 8 -32.97 3.38 -29.91
C SER A 8 -32.95 3.20 -28.39
N LYS A 9 -33.93 3.77 -27.68
CA LYS A 9 -34.04 3.63 -26.21
C LYS A 9 -34.24 2.15 -25.85
N VAL A 10 -33.19 1.52 -25.34
CA VAL A 10 -33.27 0.14 -24.82
C VAL A 10 -33.48 0.21 -23.31
N VAL A 11 -34.62 -0.31 -22.85
CA VAL A 11 -34.94 -0.38 -21.42
C VAL A 11 -34.66 -1.80 -20.93
N PHE A 12 -33.63 -1.95 -20.10
CA PHE A 12 -33.35 -3.21 -19.40
C PHE A 12 -34.06 -3.21 -18.05
N VAL A 13 -34.99 -4.14 -17.85
CA VAL A 13 -35.63 -4.41 -16.56
C VAL A 13 -34.97 -5.66 -15.99
N GLY A 14 -34.14 -5.49 -14.96
CA GLY A 14 -33.56 -6.62 -14.25
C GLY A 14 -34.62 -7.25 -13.37
N ASP A 15 -35.10 -8.43 -13.75
CA ASP A 15 -35.91 -9.27 -12.88
C ASP A 15 -35.00 -10.25 -12.13
N ARG A 16 -35.07 -10.25 -10.80
CA ARG A 16 -34.23 -11.09 -9.94
C ARG A 16 -34.87 -12.47 -9.79
N GLN A 17 -35.07 -13.16 -10.91
CA GLN A 17 -35.48 -14.56 -10.86
C GLN A 17 -34.24 -15.43 -10.62
N VAL A 18 -34.36 -16.36 -9.66
CA VAL A 18 -33.37 -17.41 -9.36
C VAL A 18 -33.43 -18.47 -10.47
N VAL A 19 -33.11 -18.08 -11.70
CA VAL A 19 -32.85 -19.00 -12.80
C VAL A 19 -31.36 -19.37 -12.80
N PRO A 20 -30.98 -20.58 -13.23
CA PRO A 20 -29.58 -20.97 -13.30
C PRO A 20 -28.87 -19.97 -14.23
N VAL A 21 -27.86 -19.30 -13.69
CA VAL A 21 -27.08 -18.30 -14.43
C VAL A 21 -26.55 -18.96 -15.70
N CYS A 22 -27.01 -18.51 -16.87
CA CYS A 22 -26.49 -18.99 -18.15
C CYS A 22 -25.13 -18.33 -18.40
N VAL A 23 -24.08 -18.90 -17.80
CA VAL A 23 -22.70 -18.51 -18.04
C VAL A 23 -22.22 -19.25 -19.28
N ILE A 24 -21.88 -18.50 -20.33
CA ILE A 24 -21.28 -19.06 -21.55
C ILE A 24 -19.77 -18.88 -21.52
N SER A 25 -19.04 -19.79 -22.19
CA SER A 25 -17.60 -19.65 -22.36
C SER A 25 -17.25 -18.52 -23.32
N ALA A 26 -16.01 -18.01 -23.25
CA ALA A 26 -15.52 -17.00 -24.20
C ALA A 26 -15.51 -17.49 -25.66
N ILE A 27 -15.31 -18.79 -25.88
CA ILE A 27 -15.33 -19.41 -27.21
C ILE A 27 -16.75 -19.35 -27.79
N GLU A 28 -17.74 -19.70 -26.96
CA GLU A 28 -19.14 -19.69 -27.33
C GLU A 28 -19.65 -18.26 -27.55
N ALA A 29 -19.26 -17.33 -26.69
CA ALA A 29 -19.52 -15.90 -26.88
C ALA A 29 -18.96 -15.40 -28.22
N ARG A 30 -17.73 -15.79 -28.59
CA ARG A 30 -17.12 -15.42 -29.87
C ARG A 30 -17.87 -16.03 -31.06
N ARG A 31 -18.35 -17.28 -30.95
CA ARG A 31 -19.16 -17.94 -31.99
C ARG A 31 -20.45 -17.15 -32.26
N LEU A 32 -21.18 -16.80 -31.20
CA LEU A 32 -22.44 -16.05 -31.31
C LEU A 32 -22.25 -14.66 -31.92
N VAL A 33 -21.16 -13.96 -31.59
CA VAL A 33 -20.81 -12.68 -32.22
C VAL A 33 -20.59 -12.85 -33.73
N LEU A 34 -19.87 -13.91 -34.14
CA LEU A 34 -19.60 -14.18 -35.55
C LEU A 34 -20.86 -14.61 -36.33
N GLU A 35 -21.84 -15.20 -35.64
CA GLU A 35 -23.16 -15.56 -36.19
C GLU A 35 -24.09 -14.35 -36.34
N GLY A 36 -23.62 -13.15 -35.98
CA GLY A 36 -24.36 -11.89 -36.14
C GLY A 36 -25.27 -11.56 -34.96
N CYS A 37 -25.12 -12.23 -33.81
CA CYS A 37 -25.84 -11.84 -32.60
C CYS A 37 -25.36 -10.47 -32.09
N GLU A 38 -26.30 -9.61 -31.72
CA GLU A 38 -25.98 -8.34 -31.06
C GLU A 38 -25.47 -8.60 -29.63
N VAL A 39 -24.31 -8.02 -29.31
CA VAL A 39 -23.68 -8.16 -28.00
C VAL A 39 -23.59 -6.81 -27.31
N TYR A 40 -23.91 -6.81 -26.02
CA TYR A 40 -23.89 -5.64 -25.17
C TYR A 40 -22.86 -5.84 -24.05
N LEU A 41 -21.92 -4.91 -23.92
CA LEU A 41 -21.01 -4.87 -22.78
C LEU A 41 -21.68 -4.09 -21.65
N VAL A 42 -21.94 -4.76 -20.53
CA VAL A 42 -22.50 -4.13 -19.33
C VAL A 42 -21.37 -3.94 -18.32
N HIS A 43 -21.08 -2.69 -18.00
CA HIS A 43 -20.17 -2.36 -16.90
C HIS A 43 -21.00 -1.98 -15.67
N VAL A 44 -20.90 -2.77 -14.60
CA VAL A 44 -21.53 -2.45 -13.32
C VAL A 44 -20.55 -1.61 -12.50
N ILE A 45 -20.87 -0.33 -12.29
CA ILE A 45 -20.16 0.52 -11.35
C ILE A 45 -20.95 0.48 -10.05
N ASP A 46 -20.33 -0.03 -8.99
CA ASP A 46 -20.85 0.15 -7.64
C ASP A 46 -20.56 1.59 -7.20
N ALA A 47 -21.51 2.49 -7.45
CA ALA A 47 -21.38 3.91 -7.15
C ALA A 47 -21.35 4.22 -5.65
N GLU A 48 -21.69 3.25 -4.80
CA GLU A 48 -21.70 3.39 -3.34
C GLU A 48 -20.41 2.86 -2.69
N LYS A 49 -19.48 2.31 -3.48
CA LYS A 49 -18.16 1.92 -2.99
C LYS A 49 -17.26 3.14 -2.82
N VAL A 50 -17.67 4.03 -1.92
CA VAL A 50 -16.76 4.96 -1.26
C VAL A 50 -15.73 4.08 -0.56
N ASN A 51 -14.47 4.15 -0.98
CA ASN A 51 -13.41 3.58 -0.17
C ASN A 51 -13.53 4.29 1.19
N PRO A 52 -13.85 3.55 2.27
CA PRO A 52 -14.13 4.20 3.55
C PRO A 52 -12.91 5.05 3.88
N THR A 53 -13.16 6.33 4.18
CA THR A 53 -12.09 7.15 4.73
C THR A 53 -11.57 6.46 5.99
N LEU A 54 -10.28 6.58 6.31
CA LEU A 54 -9.71 5.86 7.48
C LEU A 54 -10.52 6.10 8.78
N VAL A 55 -11.21 7.24 8.86
CA VAL A 55 -12.10 7.65 9.96
C VAL A 55 -13.39 6.80 10.07
N GLU A 56 -13.83 6.16 9.00
CA GLU A 56 -15.02 5.31 8.98
C GLU A 56 -14.75 3.88 9.50
N ILE A 57 -13.47 3.49 9.60
CA ILE A 57 -13.08 2.21 10.18
C ILE A 57 -13.27 2.30 11.70
N PRO A 58 -14.17 1.49 12.32
CA PRO A 58 -14.49 1.62 13.74
C PRO A 58 -13.25 1.60 14.64
N VAL A 59 -12.29 0.71 14.37
CA VAL A 59 -11.04 0.60 15.15
C VAL A 59 -10.18 1.87 15.08
N VAL A 60 -10.12 2.54 13.93
CA VAL A 60 -9.31 3.77 13.78
C VAL A 60 -10.00 4.95 14.48
N ARG A 61 -11.33 5.02 14.39
CA ARG A 61 -12.13 6.03 15.09
C ARG A 61 -12.08 5.88 16.60
N ASP A 62 -12.09 4.64 17.09
CA ASP A 62 -12.13 4.34 18.51
C ASP A 62 -10.73 4.49 19.17
N PHE A 63 -9.64 4.46 18.38
CA PHE A 63 -8.25 4.62 18.84
C PHE A 63 -7.45 5.63 17.99
N PRO A 64 -7.85 6.92 17.93
CA PRO A 64 -7.19 7.93 17.09
C PRO A 64 -5.73 8.18 17.47
N GLU A 65 -5.37 7.96 18.75
CA GLU A 65 -4.01 8.11 19.28
C GLU A 65 -3.04 7.01 18.81
N VAL A 66 -3.55 5.83 18.44
CA VAL A 66 -2.75 4.69 17.93
C VAL A 66 -2.48 4.84 16.43
N PHE A 67 -3.36 5.54 15.71
CA PHE A 67 -3.28 5.76 14.26
C PHE A 67 -3.16 7.25 13.88
N PRO A 68 -2.14 7.98 14.38
CA PRO A 68 -1.95 9.37 14.02
C PRO A 68 -1.60 9.49 12.53
N HIS A 69 -1.96 10.63 11.90
CA HIS A 69 -1.62 10.89 10.49
C HIS A 69 -0.10 10.96 10.23
N ASP A 70 0.68 11.26 11.27
CA ASP A 70 2.14 11.32 11.24
C ASP A 70 2.74 10.54 12.42
N LEU A 71 3.89 9.90 12.20
CA LEU A 71 4.66 9.26 13.28
C LEU A 71 5.05 10.29 14.35
N LEU A 72 4.63 10.05 15.60
CA LEU A 72 4.88 10.93 16.75
C LEU A 72 6.30 10.84 17.32
N GLY A 73 7.19 10.09 16.66
CA GLY A 73 8.58 9.88 17.07
C GLY A 73 8.85 8.45 17.54
N LEU A 74 9.85 8.29 18.40
CA LEU A 74 10.19 7.01 19.01
C LEU A 74 9.06 6.55 19.96
N PRO A 75 8.82 5.23 20.07
CA PRO A 75 7.93 4.74 21.10
C PRO A 75 8.41 5.20 22.48
N PRO A 76 7.49 5.44 23.43
CA PRO A 76 7.86 5.80 24.80
C PRO A 76 8.76 4.72 25.41
N HIS A 77 9.61 5.13 26.36
CA HIS A 77 10.46 4.22 27.09
C HIS A 77 9.63 3.07 27.68
N ARG A 78 10.10 1.84 27.48
CA ARG A 78 9.49 0.63 28.01
C ARG A 78 10.39 0.10 29.11
N ASP A 79 9.81 -0.44 30.18
CA ASP A 79 10.56 -1.05 31.29
C ASP A 79 11.30 -2.35 30.88
N VAL A 80 11.06 -2.82 29.65
CA VAL A 80 11.68 -4.02 29.09
C VAL A 80 12.62 -3.62 27.95
N ASP A 81 13.90 -3.88 28.15
CA ASP A 81 14.91 -3.74 27.12
C ASP A 81 14.87 -4.94 26.16
N PHE A 82 14.81 -4.66 24.86
CA PHE A 82 14.94 -5.69 23.83
C PHE A 82 16.42 -5.97 23.61
N THR A 83 16.91 -7.09 24.15
CA THR A 83 18.27 -7.57 23.90
C THR A 83 18.27 -8.51 22.70
N ILE A 84 19.14 -8.25 21.71
CA ILE A 84 19.36 -9.17 20.60
C ILE A 84 20.50 -10.11 21.00
N GLU A 85 20.15 -11.32 21.45
CA GLU A 85 21.13 -12.35 21.77
C GLU A 85 21.73 -12.93 20.49
N THR A 86 23.06 -12.91 20.38
CA THR A 86 23.78 -13.62 19.33
C THR A 86 24.23 -14.98 19.85
N LEU A 87 24.26 -15.98 18.96
CA LEU A 87 24.85 -17.26 19.34
C LEU A 87 26.36 -17.07 19.59
N PRO A 88 26.93 -17.73 20.62
CA PRO A 88 28.36 -17.66 20.90
C PRO A 88 29.19 -17.99 19.66
N GLY A 89 30.12 -17.10 19.29
CA GLY A 89 30.99 -17.28 18.13
C GLY A 89 30.45 -16.72 16.80
N VAL A 90 29.25 -16.12 16.78
CA VAL A 90 28.73 -15.40 15.61
C VAL A 90 29.32 -14.00 15.56
N ALA A 91 30.16 -13.74 14.57
CA ALA A 91 30.65 -12.40 14.27
C ALA A 91 29.54 -11.55 13.61
N LEU A 92 29.57 -10.24 13.87
CA LEU A 92 28.69 -9.30 13.17
C LEU A 92 28.98 -9.31 11.67
N ILE A 93 27.93 -9.23 10.86
CA ILE A 93 28.03 -9.21 9.41
C ILE A 93 28.09 -7.75 8.94
N SER A 94 29.14 -7.40 8.21
CA SER A 94 29.28 -6.12 7.51
C SER A 94 29.30 -6.36 6.01
N ILE A 95 28.20 -6.05 5.32
CA ILE A 95 28.04 -6.18 3.86
C ILE A 95 28.03 -4.80 3.26
N ALA A 96 28.79 -4.53 2.19
CA ALA A 96 28.82 -3.25 1.48
C ALA A 96 27.42 -2.81 0.97
N PRO A 97 27.17 -1.50 0.83
CA PRO A 97 25.85 -1.03 0.43
C PRO A 97 25.60 -1.39 -1.04
N TYR A 98 24.35 -1.67 -1.37
CA TYR A 98 23.98 -1.84 -2.78
C TYR A 98 24.18 -0.53 -3.54
N ARG A 99 24.56 -0.66 -4.81
CA ARG A 99 24.65 0.49 -5.71
C ARG A 99 23.25 0.99 -6.00
N MET A 100 22.98 2.26 -5.68
CA MET A 100 21.74 2.97 -5.97
C MET A 100 21.98 4.05 -7.01
N ALA A 101 20.97 4.35 -7.82
CA ALA A 101 21.00 5.47 -8.75
C ALA A 101 20.95 6.81 -7.99
N LEU A 102 21.33 7.90 -8.66
CA LEU A 102 21.36 9.23 -8.04
C LEU A 102 19.99 9.66 -7.49
N VAL A 103 18.91 9.33 -8.19
CA VAL A 103 17.54 9.66 -7.79
C VAL A 103 17.14 8.91 -6.51
N GLU A 104 17.52 7.63 -6.40
CA GLU A 104 17.25 6.82 -5.21
C GLU A 104 18.04 7.34 -3.99
N LEU A 105 19.30 7.74 -4.20
CA LEU A 105 20.12 8.34 -3.15
C LEU A 105 19.55 9.67 -2.64
N GLN A 106 19.00 10.49 -3.53
CA GLN A 106 18.35 11.75 -3.16
C GLN A 106 17.09 11.51 -2.31
N GLU A 107 16.25 10.55 -2.71
CA GLU A 107 15.06 10.19 -1.94
C GLU A 107 15.42 9.57 -0.59
N LEU A 108 16.42 8.68 -0.54
CA LEU A 108 16.91 8.09 0.71
C LEU A 108 17.41 9.17 1.68
N LYS A 109 18.18 10.14 1.18
CA LYS A 109 18.65 11.27 2.00
C LYS A 109 17.49 12.08 2.56
N LYS A 110 16.49 12.39 1.73
CA LYS A 110 15.30 13.13 2.15
C LYS A 110 14.54 12.40 3.27
N GLN A 111 14.30 11.10 3.10
CA GLN A 111 13.62 10.29 4.12
C GLN A 111 14.41 10.24 5.44
N LEU A 112 15.74 10.16 5.36
CA LEU A 112 16.58 10.19 6.55
C LEU A 112 16.50 11.52 7.31
N GLU A 113 16.54 12.64 6.58
CA GLU A 113 16.38 13.98 7.17
C GLU A 113 15.01 14.15 7.85
N GLU A 114 13.95 13.62 7.24
CA GLU A 114 12.59 13.60 7.82
C GLU A 114 12.54 12.79 9.12
N LEU A 115 13.16 11.60 9.16
CA LEU A 115 13.22 10.76 10.36
C LEU A 115 14.02 11.42 11.49
N LEU A 116 15.16 12.01 11.17
CA LEU A 116 15.99 12.75 12.13
C LEU A 116 15.21 13.92 12.76
N LYS A 117 14.46 14.66 11.94
CA LYS A 117 13.60 15.76 12.39
C LYS A 117 12.47 15.27 13.31
N LYS A 118 11.98 14.05 13.09
CA LYS A 118 10.94 13.40 13.92
C LYS A 118 11.49 12.82 15.25
N GLY A 119 12.76 13.05 15.58
CA GLY A 119 13.33 12.65 16.86
C GLY A 119 13.75 11.18 16.94
N PHE A 120 13.85 10.49 15.80
CA PHE A 120 14.52 9.20 15.72
C PHE A 120 16.02 9.44 15.89
N GLN A 121 16.46 9.43 17.15
CA GLN A 121 17.87 9.51 17.52
C GLN A 121 18.50 8.15 17.23
N ALA A 122 19.20 8.04 16.11
CA ALA A 122 20.22 7.02 16.00
C ALA A 122 21.55 7.69 16.38
N GLU A 123 22.18 7.23 17.46
CA GLU A 123 23.61 7.49 17.67
C GLU A 123 24.45 6.96 16.49
N TYR A 124 23.87 6.11 15.64
CA TYR A 124 24.46 5.57 14.42
C TYR A 124 23.37 5.35 13.36
N PHE A 125 23.33 6.19 12.32
CA PHE A 125 22.66 5.83 11.06
C PHE A 125 23.69 5.15 10.16
N THR A 126 23.62 3.83 10.04
CA THR A 126 24.39 3.08 9.04
C THR A 126 23.75 3.29 7.66
N VAL A 127 24.02 4.43 7.03
CA VAL A 127 23.74 4.61 5.60
C VAL A 127 24.84 3.87 4.84
N GLY A 128 24.56 2.60 4.59
CA GLY A 128 25.48 1.75 3.87
C GLY A 128 26.74 1.43 4.67
N SER A 129 26.65 0.37 5.48
CA SER A 129 27.77 -0.56 5.64
C SER A 129 29.06 0.06 6.18
N THR A 130 29.04 0.39 7.46
CA THR A 130 30.24 0.73 8.24
C THR A 130 30.97 1.97 7.73
N SER A 131 30.40 3.13 8.01
CA SER A 131 31.17 4.26 8.50
C SER A 131 30.62 4.59 9.88
N VAL A 132 31.24 4.02 10.92
CA VAL A 132 31.12 4.60 12.26
C VAL A 132 31.83 5.93 12.17
N VAL A 133 31.10 7.04 12.05
CA VAL A 133 31.69 8.33 12.36
C VAL A 133 31.79 8.36 13.88
N CYS A 134 32.89 7.83 14.42
CA CYS A 134 33.31 8.16 15.77
C CYS A 134 33.44 9.67 15.83
N LYS A 135 32.60 10.33 16.63
CA LYS A 135 32.91 11.68 17.07
C LYS A 135 34.06 11.56 18.07
N GLU A 136 35.28 11.46 17.56
CA GLU A 136 36.46 11.65 18.38
C GLU A 136 36.54 13.14 18.74
N GLU A 137 36.56 13.37 20.04
CA GLU A 137 36.38 14.65 20.70
C GLU A 137 37.56 15.60 20.42
N ARG A 138 37.26 16.82 19.96
CA ARG A 138 38.04 18.01 20.31
C ARG A 138 37.24 19.30 20.07
N TRP A 139 36.71 19.86 21.15
CA TRP A 139 36.83 21.28 21.45
C TRP A 139 37.36 21.39 22.88
#